data_AF-A0A933Q7K7-F1
#
_entry.id   AF-A0A933Q7K7-F1
#
_cell.length_a   1.000
_cell.length_b   1.000
_cell.length_c   1.000
_cell.angle_alpha   90.00
_cell.angle_beta   90.00
_cell.angle_gamma   90.00
#
_symmetry.space_group_name_H-M   'P 1'
#
loop_
_entity.id
_entity.type
_entity.pdbx_description
1 polymer ?
#
loop_
_entity_poly.entity_id
_entity_poly.type
_entity_poly.pdbx_seq_one_letter_code
_entity_poly.pdbx_strand_id
1 'polypeptide(L)'
;MLRKLLLLLMTAFLGACAIPERVTPIPVRPLNVKTDCSYRDETGGSGMLKLDVAAARVRAFEARASFPQHGICHFVLKDFRQTKEMPAIELGQQNGSCIVRMWEQGTRVTVAFQQCEKMCSGSADEQLLPMIYDRRDGTCA
;
A
#
# COMPACT_ATOMS: atom_id res chain seq x y z
N MET A 1 -50.20 -54.57 19.34
CA MET A 1 -50.34 -53.46 20.30
C MET A 1 -49.29 -53.61 21.39
N LEU A 2 -48.20 -52.83 21.34
CA LEU A 2 -47.31 -52.66 22.49
C LEU A 2 -46.53 -51.34 22.37
N ARG A 3 -46.88 -50.41 23.26
CA ARG A 3 -46.25 -49.11 23.56
C ARG A 3 -44.77 -49.28 23.92
N LYS A 4 -43.89 -48.41 23.39
CA LYS A 4 -42.77 -47.68 24.05
C LYS A 4 -41.85 -47.07 22.98
N LEU A 5 -41.78 -45.73 22.89
CA LEU A 5 -40.77 -44.86 23.53
C LEU A 5 -39.50 -44.77 22.66
N LEU A 6 -39.37 -43.78 21.76
CA LEU A 6 -38.75 -42.45 21.97
C LEU A 6 -37.29 -42.44 21.45
N LEU A 7 -36.90 -41.31 20.83
CA LEU A 7 -35.53 -40.87 20.47
C LEU A 7 -34.89 -41.52 19.21
N LEU A 8 -34.13 -40.85 18.32
CA LEU A 8 -33.47 -39.54 18.31
C LEU A 8 -33.47 -38.95 16.88
N LEU A 9 -33.78 -37.65 16.80
CA LEU A 9 -33.21 -36.76 15.78
C LEU A 9 -31.71 -36.59 16.11
N MET A 10 -30.83 -37.13 15.27
CA MET A 10 -29.40 -36.83 15.29
C MET A 10 -29.07 -36.00 14.05
N THR A 11 -29.35 -34.70 14.12
CA THR A 11 -28.75 -33.70 13.24
C THR A 11 -27.26 -33.60 13.55
N ALA A 12 -26.44 -34.26 12.75
CA ALA A 12 -25.00 -34.09 12.77
C ALA A 12 -24.63 -32.72 12.15
N PHE A 13 -24.75 -31.65 12.94
CA PHE A 13 -24.02 -30.42 12.66
C PHE A 13 -22.56 -30.68 13.01
N LEU A 14 -21.80 -31.18 12.03
CA LEU A 14 -20.35 -31.13 12.05
C LEU A 14 -19.94 -29.65 12.02
N GLY A 15 -19.77 -29.08 13.21
CA GLY A 15 -19.10 -27.80 13.38
C GLY A 15 -17.67 -27.93 12.87
N ALA A 16 -17.41 -27.40 11.67
CA ALA A 16 -16.07 -27.19 11.17
C ALA A 16 -15.42 -26.10 12.03
N CYS A 17 -14.77 -26.47 13.13
CA CYS A 17 -13.84 -25.59 13.82
C CYS A 17 -12.66 -25.33 12.86
N ALA A 18 -12.67 -24.19 12.20
CA ALA A 18 -11.53 -23.70 11.44
C ALA A 18 -10.33 -23.57 12.40
N ILE A 19 -9.23 -24.26 12.11
CA ILE A 19 -7.98 -24.13 12.85
C ILE A 19 -7.52 -22.68 12.65
N PRO A 20 -7.28 -21.89 13.71
CA PRO A 20 -6.76 -20.54 13.56
C PRO A 20 -5.35 -20.64 13.01
N GLU A 21 -5.18 -20.31 11.73
CA GLU A 21 -3.88 -20.20 11.10
C GLU A 21 -3.11 -19.09 11.83
N ARG A 22 -2.03 -19.46 12.52
CA ARG A 22 -1.20 -18.48 13.22
C ARG A 22 -0.50 -17.63 12.17
N VAL A 23 -0.97 -16.39 12.02
CA VAL A 23 -0.29 -15.38 11.22
C VAL A 23 1.12 -15.21 11.78
N THR A 24 2.13 -15.63 11.01
CA THR A 24 3.52 -15.40 11.37
C THR A 24 3.82 -13.90 11.22
N PRO A 25 4.59 -13.29 12.14
CA PRO A 25 4.95 -11.89 12.02
C PRO A 25 5.66 -11.63 10.70
N ILE A 26 5.29 -10.54 10.01
CA ILE A 26 5.99 -10.10 8.79
C ILE A 26 7.45 -9.85 9.18
N PRO A 27 8.44 -10.45 8.47
CA PRO A 27 9.85 -10.19 8.73
C PRO A 27 10.16 -8.70 8.61
N VAL A 28 10.52 -8.08 9.73
CA VAL A 28 10.82 -6.65 9.82
C VAL A 28 12.27 -6.45 9.38
N ARG A 29 12.48 -6.03 8.13
CA ARG A 29 13.81 -5.73 7.58
C ARG A 29 13.87 -4.33 6.94
N PRO A 30 15.02 -3.65 6.96
CA PRO A 30 15.17 -2.35 6.32
C PRO A 30 14.87 -2.39 4.82
N LEU A 31 14.02 -1.48 4.34
CA LEU A 31 13.76 -1.32 2.91
C LEU A 31 15.04 -0.86 2.19
N ASN A 32 15.33 -1.48 1.04
CA ASN A 32 16.45 -1.14 0.17
C ASN A 32 16.00 -1.17 -1.29
N VAL A 33 15.69 -0.02 -1.88
CA VAL A 33 15.14 0.08 -3.25
C VAL A 33 15.77 1.24 -3.99
N LYS A 34 16.04 1.04 -5.29
CA LYS A 34 16.42 2.11 -6.21
C LYS A 34 15.66 1.90 -7.51
N THR A 35 14.79 2.84 -7.85
CA THR A 35 13.95 2.76 -9.05
C THR A 35 13.66 4.15 -9.62
N ASP A 36 13.40 4.18 -10.92
CA ASP A 36 12.92 5.32 -11.69
C ASP A 36 12.05 4.71 -12.80
N CYS A 37 10.73 4.77 -12.64
CA CYS A 37 9.77 4.11 -13.52
C CYS A 37 8.57 5.02 -13.79
N SER A 38 7.86 4.73 -14.88
CA SER A 38 6.64 5.45 -15.26
C SER A 38 5.62 4.51 -15.89
N TYR A 39 4.35 4.85 -15.78
CA TYR A 39 3.25 4.12 -16.39
C TYR A 39 2.22 5.04 -17.05
N ARG A 40 1.43 4.46 -17.93
CA ARG A 40 0.22 5.04 -18.50
C ARG A 40 -0.84 3.94 -18.56
N ASP A 41 -2.03 4.24 -18.07
CA ASP A 41 -3.16 3.32 -18.12
C ASP A 41 -4.07 3.60 -19.33
N GLU A 42 -5.03 2.71 -19.55
CA GLU A 42 -6.01 2.77 -20.63
C GLU A 42 -6.98 3.96 -20.53
N THR A 43 -7.13 4.56 -19.34
CA THR A 43 -7.96 5.75 -19.11
C THR A 43 -7.23 7.04 -19.48
N GLY A 44 -5.94 6.95 -19.82
CA GLY A 44 -5.06 8.08 -20.08
C GLY A 44 -4.40 8.63 -18.81
N GLY A 45 -4.70 8.05 -17.65
CA GLY A 45 -3.98 8.25 -16.41
C GLY A 45 -2.51 7.87 -16.58
N SER A 46 -1.64 8.53 -15.85
CA SER A 46 -0.21 8.24 -15.90
C SER A 46 0.46 8.58 -14.60
N GLY A 47 1.56 7.90 -14.31
CA GLY A 47 2.35 8.19 -13.15
C GLY A 47 3.83 7.92 -13.34
N MET A 48 4.59 8.41 -12.38
CA MET A 48 6.04 8.24 -12.28
C MET A 48 6.41 8.06 -10.82
N LEU A 49 7.35 7.15 -10.57
CA LEU A 49 7.94 6.94 -9.25
C LEU A 49 9.46 6.87 -9.38
N LYS A 50 10.11 7.83 -8.72
CA LYS A 50 11.55 7.84 -8.48
C LYS A 50 11.80 7.65 -6.98
N LEU A 51 12.49 6.58 -6.63
CA LEU A 51 12.69 6.19 -5.25
C LEU A 51 14.09 5.64 -5.04
N ASP A 52 14.83 6.22 -4.10
CA ASP A 52 16.10 5.71 -3.62
C ASP A 52 16.06 5.63 -2.10
N VAL A 53 16.07 4.40 -1.58
CA VAL A 53 16.11 4.06 -0.17
C VAL A 53 17.26 3.10 0.08
N ALA A 54 18.12 3.42 1.04
CA ALA A 54 19.18 2.54 1.50
C ALA A 54 19.11 2.41 3.03
N ALA A 55 19.13 1.16 3.52
CA ALA A 55 19.03 0.84 4.94
C ALA A 55 17.88 1.60 5.64
N ALA A 56 16.68 1.56 5.05
CA ALA A 56 15.49 2.28 5.50
C ALA A 56 15.59 3.82 5.52
N ARG A 57 16.64 4.43 4.94
CA ARG A 57 16.76 5.88 4.76
C ARG A 57 16.47 6.32 3.34
N VAL A 58 15.53 7.27 3.24
CA VAL A 58 15.13 7.86 1.95
C VAL A 58 16.17 8.88 1.52
N ARG A 59 16.84 8.60 0.41
CA ARG A 59 17.86 9.45 -0.22
C ARG A 59 17.27 10.26 -1.37
N ALA A 60 16.30 9.71 -2.09
CA ALA A 60 15.52 10.41 -3.11
C ALA A 60 14.08 9.88 -3.11
N PHE A 61 13.13 10.79 -3.28
CA PHE A 61 11.72 10.47 -3.44
C PHE A 61 11.06 11.52 -4.33
N GLU A 62 10.44 11.05 -5.41
CA GLU A 62 9.50 11.82 -6.20
C GLU A 62 8.42 10.88 -6.73
N ALA A 63 7.17 11.27 -6.57
CA ALA A 63 6.01 10.57 -7.12
C ALA A 63 5.09 11.58 -7.81
N ARG A 64 4.59 11.23 -8.98
CA ARG A 64 3.61 12.05 -9.70
C ARG A 64 2.51 11.16 -10.24
N ALA A 65 1.26 11.51 -9.99
CA ALA A 65 0.09 10.88 -10.58
C ALA A 65 -0.71 11.94 -11.33
N SER A 66 -1.06 11.67 -12.59
CA SER A 66 -1.82 12.57 -13.46
C SER A 66 -3.08 11.87 -13.90
N PHE A 67 -4.20 12.54 -13.70
CA PHE A 67 -5.53 12.03 -13.98
C PHE A 67 -6.21 12.97 -14.99
N PRO A 68 -6.52 12.49 -16.21
CA PRO A 68 -7.20 13.30 -17.21
C PRO A 68 -8.45 13.96 -16.63
N GLN A 69 -8.61 15.27 -16.89
CA GLN A 69 -9.74 16.09 -16.41
C GLN A 69 -9.81 16.32 -14.88
N HIS A 70 -9.12 15.55 -14.06
CA HIS A 70 -9.17 15.66 -12.59
C HIS A 70 -7.98 16.41 -11.98
N GLY A 71 -6.80 16.35 -12.60
CA GLY A 71 -5.62 17.09 -12.15
C GLY A 71 -4.40 16.21 -11.93
N ILE A 72 -3.48 16.68 -11.09
CA ILE A 72 -2.20 16.02 -10.81
C ILE A 72 -1.91 16.04 -9.31
N CYS A 73 -1.43 14.93 -8.77
CA CYS A 73 -0.76 14.87 -7.48
C CYS A 73 0.76 14.82 -7.69
N HIS A 74 1.51 15.63 -6.94
CA HIS A 74 2.97 15.66 -7.03
C HIS A 74 3.60 15.69 -5.64
N PHE A 75 4.56 14.79 -5.44
CA PHE A 75 5.25 14.58 -4.18
C PHE A 75 6.75 14.62 -4.43
N VAL A 76 7.49 15.43 -3.66
CA VAL A 76 8.95 15.51 -3.76
C VAL A 76 9.57 15.54 -2.38
N LEU A 77 10.70 14.85 -2.18
CA LEU A 77 11.33 14.66 -0.88
C LEU A 77 11.52 15.96 -0.08
N LYS A 78 11.81 17.08 -0.75
CA LYS A 78 12.00 18.39 -0.10
C LYS A 78 10.78 18.87 0.70
N ASP A 79 9.58 18.37 0.42
CA ASP A 79 8.35 18.77 1.13
C ASP A 79 8.10 17.88 2.37
N PHE A 80 8.92 16.85 2.56
CA PHE A 80 8.74 15.84 3.60
C PHE A 80 9.96 15.69 4.50
N ARG A 81 9.71 15.20 5.71
CA ARG A 81 10.72 14.71 6.65
C ARG A 81 10.42 13.26 6.96
N GLN A 82 11.45 12.43 6.97
CA GLN A 82 11.29 11.05 7.42
C GLN A 82 11.08 10.98 8.93
N THR A 83 9.90 10.52 9.35
CA THR A 83 9.46 10.41 10.76
C THR A 83 9.66 9.00 11.31
N LYS A 84 9.71 7.98 10.45
CA LYS A 84 9.87 6.57 10.83
C LYS A 84 10.71 5.81 9.80
N GLU A 85 11.54 4.89 10.29
CA GLU A 85 12.31 3.97 9.42
C GLU A 85 11.64 2.59 9.33
N MET A 86 11.06 2.09 10.43
CA MET A 86 10.63 0.70 10.59
C MET A 86 9.36 0.59 11.44
N PRO A 87 8.47 -0.39 11.19
CA PRO A 87 8.58 -1.47 10.21
C PRO A 87 8.25 -1.04 8.76
N ALA A 88 7.67 0.13 8.60
CA ALA A 88 7.52 0.83 7.33
C ALA A 88 8.15 2.21 7.46
N ILE A 89 8.72 2.70 6.37
CA ILE A 89 9.18 4.08 6.30
C ILE A 89 7.96 4.99 6.32
N GLU A 90 8.07 6.10 7.04
CA GLU A 90 7.08 7.17 7.03
C GLU A 90 7.76 8.50 6.74
N LEU A 91 7.22 9.21 5.76
CA LEU A 91 7.54 10.59 5.44
C LEU A 91 6.34 11.46 5.83
N GLY A 92 6.53 12.37 6.77
CA GLY A 92 5.54 13.38 7.15
C GLY A 92 5.82 14.70 6.42
N GLN A 93 4.78 15.32 5.86
CA GLN A 93 4.88 16.63 5.23
C GLN A 93 5.32 17.67 6.26
N GLN A 94 6.26 18.55 5.89
CA GLN A 94 6.82 19.52 6.84
C GLN A 94 5.79 20.57 7.32
N ASN A 95 4.87 20.98 6.45
CA ASN A 95 3.90 22.06 6.71
C ASN A 95 2.46 21.60 6.46
N GLY A 96 2.14 20.34 6.73
CA GLY A 96 0.79 19.81 6.51
C GLY A 96 0.60 18.42 7.10
N SER A 97 -0.48 17.76 6.68
CA SER A 97 -0.92 16.47 7.20
C SER A 97 -0.56 15.28 6.31
N CYS A 98 0.02 15.52 5.12
CA CYS A 98 0.28 14.43 4.19
C CYS A 98 1.34 13.48 4.73
N ILE A 99 1.00 12.19 4.72
CA ILE A 99 1.87 11.10 5.14
C ILE A 99 2.08 10.18 3.94
N VAL A 100 3.35 9.92 3.62
CA VAL A 100 3.74 8.90 2.64
C VAL A 100 4.36 7.73 3.39
N ARG A 101 3.86 6.51 3.14
CA ARG A 101 4.41 5.29 3.72
C ARG A 101 4.98 4.38 2.65
N MET A 102 6.11 3.75 2.97
CA MET A 102 6.82 2.85 2.06
C MET A 102 7.15 1.54 2.76
N TRP A 103 6.77 0.42 2.16
CA TRP A 103 7.07 -0.91 2.69
C TRP A 103 7.23 -1.94 1.58
N GLU A 104 7.83 -3.07 1.93
CA GLU A 104 7.92 -4.22 1.04
C GLU A 104 6.73 -5.16 1.24
N GLN A 105 6.18 -5.65 0.13
CA GLN A 105 5.15 -6.68 0.08
C GLN A 105 5.60 -7.76 -0.91
N GLY A 106 6.33 -8.76 -0.42
CA GLY A 106 6.96 -9.78 -1.27
C GLY A 106 8.01 -9.15 -2.21
N THR A 107 7.80 -9.26 -3.52
CA THR A 107 8.67 -8.63 -4.54
C THR A 107 8.28 -7.19 -4.87
N ARG A 108 7.23 -6.67 -4.25
CA ARG A 108 6.72 -5.33 -4.55
C ARG A 108 7.11 -4.33 -3.46
N VAL A 109 7.28 -3.08 -3.84
CA VAL A 109 7.41 -1.95 -2.93
C VAL A 109 6.18 -1.09 -3.12
N THR A 110 5.42 -0.88 -2.04
CA THR A 110 4.23 -0.03 -2.07
C THR A 110 4.58 1.34 -1.51
N VAL A 111 4.13 2.40 -2.20
CA VAL A 111 4.19 3.79 -1.76
C VAL A 111 2.76 4.28 -1.62
N ALA A 112 2.29 4.44 -0.39
CA ALA A 112 0.92 4.86 -0.11
C ALA A 112 0.87 6.29 0.43
N PHE A 113 -0.21 6.99 0.08
CA PHE A 113 -0.46 8.38 0.40
C PHE A 113 -1.67 8.49 1.34
N GLN A 114 -1.57 9.30 2.39
CA GLN A 114 -2.63 9.51 3.35
C GLN A 114 -2.74 11.01 3.69
N GLN A 115 -3.96 11.56 3.67
CA GLN A 115 -4.23 12.98 4.00
C GLN A 115 -3.42 13.96 3.12
N CYS A 116 -3.37 13.66 1.83
CA CYS A 116 -2.50 14.31 0.84
C CYS A 116 -3.26 15.19 -0.16
N GLU A 117 -4.49 15.59 0.16
CA GLU A 117 -5.37 16.37 -0.71
C GLU A 117 -4.70 17.67 -1.16
N LYS A 118 -3.95 18.31 -0.25
CA LYS A 118 -3.19 19.54 -0.53
C LYS A 118 -1.95 19.36 -1.43
N MET A 119 -1.57 18.12 -1.74
CA MET A 119 -0.50 17.79 -2.69
C MET A 119 -1.03 17.58 -4.11
N CYS A 120 -2.35 17.71 -4.30
CA CYS A 120 -3.05 17.47 -5.54
C CYS A 120 -3.72 18.77 -6.04
N SER A 121 -3.88 18.86 -7.36
CA SER A 121 -4.69 19.89 -8.01
C SER A 121 -6.04 19.33 -8.45
N GLY A 122 -7.05 20.20 -8.54
CA GLY A 122 -8.39 19.79 -8.95
C GLY A 122 -9.00 18.79 -7.97
N SER A 123 -9.51 17.68 -8.49
CA SER A 123 -10.08 16.56 -7.73
C SER A 123 -9.20 15.30 -7.83
N ALA A 124 -7.91 15.45 -8.11
CA ALA A 124 -6.99 14.33 -8.33
C ALA A 124 -6.77 13.47 -7.07
N ASP A 125 -6.96 14.03 -5.89
CA ASP A 125 -6.86 13.32 -4.61
C ASP A 125 -7.89 12.20 -4.47
N GLU A 126 -9.09 12.37 -5.05
CA GLU A 126 -10.16 11.36 -5.04
C GLU A 126 -9.78 10.07 -5.80
N GLN A 127 -8.82 10.16 -6.72
CA GLN A 127 -8.35 9.05 -7.57
C GLN A 127 -6.98 8.51 -7.16
N LEU A 128 -6.36 9.11 -6.13
CA LEU A 128 -5.00 8.77 -5.74
C LEU A 128 -4.94 7.39 -5.06
N LEU A 129 -4.38 6.43 -5.78
CA LEU A 129 -4.08 5.10 -5.26
C LEU A 129 -2.61 4.98 -4.84
N PRO A 130 -2.25 3.97 -4.01
CA PRO A 130 -0.86 3.63 -3.76
C PRO A 130 -0.14 3.27 -5.05
N MET A 131 1.07 3.81 -5.25
CA MET A 131 1.95 3.39 -6.34
C MET A 131 2.69 2.12 -5.94
N ILE A 132 2.80 1.18 -6.87
CA ILE A 132 3.45 -0.11 -6.62
C ILE A 132 4.60 -0.27 -7.61
N TYR A 133 5.81 -0.45 -7.10
CA TYR A 133 6.97 -0.86 -7.88
C TYR A 133 7.16 -2.38 -7.77
N ASP A 134 7.21 -3.10 -8.89
CA ASP A 134 7.53 -4.54 -8.91
C ASP A 134 9.01 -4.76 -9.20
N ARG A 135 9.74 -5.37 -8.25
CA ARG A 135 11.17 -5.62 -8.40
C ARG A 135 11.50 -6.66 -9.48
N ARG A 136 10.52 -7.45 -9.92
CA ARG A 136 10.75 -8.55 -10.87
C ARG A 136 11.01 -8.03 -12.28
N ASP A 137 10.26 -7.02 -12.69
CA ASP A 137 10.32 -6.45 -14.04
C ASP A 137 10.72 -4.96 -14.05
N GLY A 138 10.82 -4.33 -12.88
CA GLY A 138 11.21 -2.93 -12.77
C GLY A 138 10.10 -1.93 -13.09
N THR A 139 8.85 -2.40 -13.24
CA THR A 139 7.70 -1.56 -13.59
C THR A 139 7.08 -0.92 -12.37
N CYS A 140 6.31 0.15 -12.60
CA CYS A 140 5.33 0.62 -11.62
C CYS A 140 3.93 0.73 -12.23
N ALA A 141 2.95 0.76 -11.34
CA ALA A 141 1.54 1.00 -11.60
C ALA A 141 0.94 1.84 -10.47
#